data_AF-A0A1G9J8P4-F1
#
_entry.id   AF-A0A1G9J8P4-F1
#
_cell.length_a   1.000
_cell.length_b   1.000
_cell.length_c   1.000
_cell.angle_alpha   90.00
_cell.angle_beta   90.00
_cell.angle_gamma   90.00
#
_symmetry.space_group_name_H-M   'P 1'
#
loop_
_entity.id
_entity.type
_entity.pdbx_description
1 polymer ?
#
loop_
_entity_poly.entity_id
_entity_poly.type
_entity_poly.pdbx_seq_one_letter_code
_entity_poly.pdbx_strand_id
1 'polypeptide(L)'
;MSNTLSAADQTVVATAAWGTVTLLSFAGIAGSGHKVATDASLALNATTGAVGHAIADNPKAANIKGKSAAAIADQVLPALSEAVKVLEAHDPAEAENFRNTITVVIEAANRAHKGEPSPTLADMARKIQDAVNA
;
A
#
# COMPACT_ATOMS: atom_id res chain seq x y z
N MET A 1 -12.61 -24.66 -0.46
CA MET A 1 -12.24 -23.95 -1.70
C MET A 1 -10.99 -23.16 -1.38
N SER A 2 -9.91 -23.36 -2.13
CA SER A 2 -8.65 -22.66 -1.88
C SER A 2 -8.81 -21.20 -2.31
N ASN A 3 -8.99 -20.33 -1.33
CA ASN A 3 -9.23 -18.90 -1.50
C ASN A 3 -7.90 -18.17 -1.76
N THR A 4 -7.14 -18.69 -2.71
CA THR A 4 -5.72 -18.37 -2.87
C THR A 4 -5.53 -17.74 -4.25
N LEU A 5 -5.24 -16.44 -4.24
CA LEU A 5 -4.79 -15.68 -5.40
C LEU A 5 -3.63 -16.40 -6.11
N SER A 6 -3.53 -16.22 -7.43
CA SER A 6 -2.38 -16.75 -8.17
C SER A 6 -1.08 -16.11 -7.67
N ALA A 7 0.06 -16.78 -7.83
CA ALA A 7 1.34 -16.23 -7.39
C ALA A 7 1.68 -14.89 -8.08
N ALA A 8 1.22 -14.70 -9.32
CA ALA A 8 1.36 -13.43 -10.04
C ALA A 8 0.52 -12.33 -9.40
N ASP A 9 -0.76 -12.60 -9.11
CA ASP A 9 -1.66 -11.63 -8.47
C ASP A 9 -1.21 -11.29 -7.05
N GLN A 10 -0.75 -12.28 -6.29
CA GLN A 10 -0.15 -12.04 -4.98
C GLN A 10 1.06 -11.10 -5.06
N THR A 11 1.90 -11.25 -6.09
CA THR A 11 3.04 -10.37 -6.32
C THR A 11 2.59 -8.94 -6.63
N VAL A 12 1.53 -8.77 -7.43
CA VAL A 12 0.95 -7.44 -7.74
C VAL A 12 0.41 -6.79 -6.46
N VAL A 13 -0.43 -7.51 -5.71
CA VAL A 13 -1.02 -7.04 -4.44
C VAL A 13 0.07 -6.66 -3.44
N ALA A 14 1.06 -7.52 -3.23
CA ALA A 14 2.15 -7.24 -2.30
C ALA A 14 3.02 -6.05 -2.75
N THR A 15 3.28 -5.91 -4.05
CA THR A 15 4.04 -4.77 -4.61
C THR A 15 3.29 -3.46 -4.38
N ALA A 16 1.98 -3.44 -4.62
CA ALA A 16 1.14 -2.28 -4.38
C ALA A 16 1.11 -1.89 -2.89
N ALA A 17 0.95 -2.87 -2.00
CA ALA A 17 0.84 -2.64 -0.56
C ALA A 17 2.16 -2.17 0.08
N TRP A 18 3.28 -2.87 -0.17
CA TRP A 18 4.60 -2.45 0.31
C TRP A 18 5.10 -1.17 -0.39
N GLY A 19 4.69 -0.97 -1.64
CA GLY A 19 4.86 0.25 -2.40
C GLY A 19 4.26 1.46 -1.71
N THR A 20 3.04 1.31 -1.21
CA THR A 20 2.31 2.35 -0.47
C THR A 20 3.08 2.79 0.76
N VAL A 21 3.55 1.84 1.58
CA VAL A 21 4.37 2.14 2.78
C VAL A 21 5.64 2.91 2.39
N THR A 22 6.29 2.50 1.31
CA THR A 22 7.51 3.14 0.82
C THR A 22 7.25 4.57 0.35
N LEU A 23 6.18 4.81 -0.44
CA LEU A 23 5.78 6.14 -0.88
C LEU A 23 5.46 7.09 0.28
N LEU A 24 4.69 6.61 1.26
CA LEU A 24 4.32 7.38 2.44
C LEU A 24 5.57 7.74 3.26
N SER A 25 6.50 6.78 3.43
CA SER A 25 7.78 7.03 4.11
C SER A 25 8.59 8.13 3.41
N PHE A 26 8.69 8.09 2.08
CA PHE A 26 9.35 9.14 1.29
C PHE A 26 8.67 10.50 1.46
N ALA A 27 7.33 10.54 1.42
CA ALA A 27 6.57 11.78 1.58
C ALA A 27 6.66 12.37 3.01
N GLY A 28 6.94 11.51 4.00
CA GLY A 28 7.12 11.85 5.42
C GLY A 28 8.56 12.13 5.85
N ILE A 29 9.55 12.11 4.94
CA ILE A 29 10.99 12.29 5.27
C ILE A 29 11.24 13.56 6.10
N ALA A 30 10.54 14.65 5.79
CA ALA A 30 10.73 15.94 6.46
C ALA A 30 10.29 15.95 7.94
N GLY A 31 9.43 15.02 8.37
CA GLY A 31 9.01 14.89 9.76
C GLY A 31 9.65 13.69 10.46
N SER A 32 9.32 12.48 10.01
CA SER A 32 9.94 11.23 10.47
C SER A 32 9.56 10.06 9.56
N GLY A 33 10.18 9.97 8.39
CA GLY A 33 9.89 8.91 7.42
C GLY A 33 10.04 7.49 8.00
N HIS A 34 10.95 7.29 8.95
CA HIS A 34 11.08 6.00 9.64
C HIS A 34 9.86 5.64 10.50
N LYS A 35 9.29 6.60 11.25
CA LYS A 35 8.06 6.36 12.03
C LYS A 35 6.87 6.09 11.12
N VAL A 36 6.75 6.85 10.03
CA VAL A 36 5.73 6.62 9.00
C VAL A 36 5.84 5.19 8.47
N ALA A 37 7.04 4.74 8.11
CA ALA A 37 7.27 3.38 7.66
C ALA A 37 6.88 2.33 8.71
N THR A 38 7.23 2.54 9.99
CA THR A 38 6.89 1.62 11.07
C THR A 38 5.38 1.49 11.26
N ASP A 39 4.67 2.61 11.45
CA ASP A 39 3.25 2.59 11.75
C ASP A 39 2.43 2.07 10.56
N ALA A 40 2.80 2.47 9.33
CA ALA A 40 2.21 1.95 8.10
C ALA A 40 2.48 0.45 7.90
N SER A 41 3.69 -0.04 8.21
CA SER A 41 4.02 -1.47 8.13
C SER A 41 3.25 -2.30 9.16
N LEU A 42 3.05 -1.78 10.37
CA LEU A 42 2.27 -2.46 11.40
C LEU A 42 0.80 -2.60 10.98
N ALA A 43 0.21 -1.52 10.45
CA ALA A 43 -1.12 -1.56 9.87
C ALA A 43 -1.22 -2.58 8.73
N LEU A 44 -0.24 -2.60 7.83
CA LEU A 44 -0.21 -3.52 6.71
C LEU A 44 -0.12 -4.99 7.15
N ASN A 45 0.72 -5.30 8.13
CA ASN A 45 0.87 -6.66 8.66
C ASN A 45 -0.32 -7.14 9.49
N ALA A 46 -1.21 -6.24 9.93
CA ALA A 46 -2.45 -6.62 10.63
C ALA A 46 -3.56 -7.08 9.68
N THR A 47 -3.35 -6.96 8.35
CA THR A 47 -4.32 -7.34 7.34
C THR A 47 -4.56 -8.84 7.31
N THR A 48 -5.82 -9.23 7.15
CA THR A 48 -6.24 -10.64 7.07
C THR A 48 -6.86 -10.96 5.70
N GLY A 49 -7.29 -12.20 5.50
CA GLY A 49 -7.92 -12.64 4.24
C GLY A 49 -6.89 -12.95 3.15
N ALA A 50 -7.36 -13.04 1.90
CA ALA A 50 -6.49 -13.35 0.77
C ALA A 50 -5.43 -12.25 0.57
N VAL A 51 -5.80 -10.98 0.81
CA VAL A 51 -4.88 -9.84 0.79
C VAL A 51 -3.78 -9.99 1.85
N GLY A 52 -4.14 -10.34 3.08
CA GLY A 52 -3.18 -10.55 4.17
C GLY A 52 -2.18 -11.68 3.85
N HIS A 53 -2.66 -12.80 3.31
CA HIS A 53 -1.81 -13.89 2.85
C HIS A 53 -0.87 -13.45 1.72
N ALA A 54 -1.38 -12.74 0.71
CA ALA A 54 -0.57 -12.22 -0.39
C ALA A 54 0.59 -11.35 0.11
N ILE A 55 0.32 -10.46 1.08
CA ILE A 55 1.33 -9.58 1.71
C ILE A 55 2.35 -10.41 2.52
N ALA A 56 1.87 -11.35 3.34
CA ALA A 56 2.69 -12.14 4.25
C ALA A 56 3.62 -13.13 3.54
N ASP A 57 3.15 -13.73 2.44
CA ASP A 57 3.91 -14.68 1.64
C ASP A 57 4.91 -13.97 0.71
N ASN A 58 4.73 -12.66 0.49
CA ASN A 58 5.56 -11.85 -0.39
C ASN A 58 6.15 -10.60 0.32
N PRO A 59 6.85 -10.76 1.47
CA PRO A 59 7.37 -9.63 2.24
C PRO A 59 8.50 -8.88 1.49
N LYS A 60 8.97 -9.44 0.37
CA LYS A 60 10.05 -8.91 -0.48
C LYS A 60 9.66 -8.71 -1.95
N ALA A 61 8.38 -8.87 -2.34
CA ALA A 61 7.95 -8.64 -3.73
C ALA A 61 8.18 -7.20 -4.21
N ALA A 62 8.47 -6.29 -3.30
CA ALA A 62 9.03 -4.98 -3.56
C ALA A 62 10.47 -5.05 -4.11
N ASN A 63 10.63 -5.52 -5.36
CA ASN A 63 11.64 -4.93 -6.24
C ASN A 63 11.18 -3.50 -6.60
N ILE A 64 10.93 -2.65 -5.59
CA ILE A 64 10.67 -1.23 -5.78
C ILE A 64 12.01 -0.63 -6.20
N LYS A 65 12.20 -0.51 -7.52
CA LYS A 65 13.47 -0.08 -8.11
C LYS A 65 13.41 1.43 -8.35
N GLY A 66 13.28 2.19 -7.26
CA GLY A 66 13.19 3.65 -7.32
C GLY A 66 14.12 4.31 -6.32
N LYS A 67 14.93 5.27 -6.77
CA LYS A 67 15.76 6.14 -5.91
C LYS A 67 15.08 7.47 -5.58
N SER A 68 13.91 7.73 -6.14
CA SER A 68 13.14 8.95 -5.97
C SER A 68 11.67 8.64 -5.77
N ALA A 69 10.95 9.54 -5.11
CA ALA A 69 9.50 9.40 -4.92
C ALA A 69 8.75 9.26 -6.25
N ALA A 70 9.20 9.94 -7.31
CA ALA A 70 8.63 9.83 -8.65
C ALA A 70 8.79 8.42 -9.24
N ALA A 71 10.02 7.87 -9.23
CA ALA A 71 10.27 6.54 -9.78
C ALA A 71 9.52 5.44 -9.01
N ILE A 72 9.33 5.63 -7.70
CA ILE A 72 8.52 4.71 -6.89
C ILE A 72 7.04 4.89 -7.24
N ALA A 73 6.55 6.11 -7.42
CA ALA A 73 5.15 6.38 -7.75
C ALA A 73 4.77 5.82 -9.13
N ASP A 74 5.66 5.92 -10.12
CA ASP A 74 5.49 5.36 -11.46
C ASP A 74 5.33 3.83 -11.44
N GLN A 75 5.91 3.15 -10.44
CA GLN A 75 5.76 1.72 -10.25
C GLN A 75 4.52 1.37 -9.40
N VAL A 76 4.28 2.13 -8.32
CA VAL A 76 3.33 1.75 -7.27
C VAL A 76 1.90 2.19 -7.59
N LEU A 77 1.69 3.39 -8.15
CA LEU A 77 0.34 3.87 -8.42
C LEU A 77 -0.37 2.99 -9.46
N PRO A 78 0.26 2.59 -10.59
CA PRO A 78 -0.36 1.63 -11.50
C PRO A 78 -0.59 0.26 -10.86
N ALA A 79 0.34 -0.19 -9.99
CA ALA A 79 0.19 -1.46 -9.29
C ALA A 79 -0.99 -1.46 -8.31
N LEU A 80 -1.32 -0.31 -7.70
CA LEU A 80 -2.51 -0.18 -6.82
C LEU A 80 -3.81 -0.37 -7.60
N SER A 81 -3.93 0.27 -8.76
CA SER A 81 -5.11 0.10 -9.62
C SER A 81 -5.20 -1.34 -10.15
N GLU A 82 -4.07 -1.93 -10.52
CA GLU A 82 -4.05 -3.33 -10.98
C GLU A 82 -4.38 -4.32 -9.87
N ALA A 83 -3.86 -4.11 -8.65
CA ALA A 83 -4.18 -4.91 -7.48
C ALA A 83 -5.70 -4.94 -7.21
N VAL A 84 -6.35 -3.78 -7.29
CA VAL A 84 -7.81 -3.69 -7.15
C VAL A 84 -8.52 -4.48 -8.25
N LYS A 85 -8.11 -4.35 -9.51
CA LYS A 85 -8.73 -5.10 -10.64
C LYS A 85 -8.60 -6.61 -10.49
N VAL A 86 -7.41 -7.11 -10.14
CA VAL A 86 -7.20 -8.56 -9.96
C VAL A 86 -7.99 -9.09 -8.76
N LEU A 87 -8.11 -8.29 -7.70
CA LEU A 87 -8.93 -8.64 -6.54
C LEU A 87 -10.42 -8.61 -6.89
N GLU A 88 -10.92 -7.62 -7.64
CA GLU A 88 -12.32 -7.57 -8.07
C GLU A 88 -12.70 -8.74 -8.97
N ALA A 89 -11.78 -9.17 -9.84
CA ALA A 89 -11.96 -10.34 -10.69
C ALA A 89 -11.96 -11.66 -9.88
N HIS A 90 -11.25 -11.71 -8.76
CA HIS A 90 -11.19 -12.86 -7.86
C HIS A 90 -12.39 -12.91 -6.91
N ASP A 91 -12.56 -11.85 -6.10
CA ASP A 91 -13.65 -11.64 -5.15
C ASP A 91 -13.81 -10.13 -4.87
N PRO A 92 -14.95 -9.51 -5.23
CA PRO A 92 -15.21 -8.10 -4.93
C PRO A 92 -15.04 -7.73 -3.45
N ALA A 93 -15.30 -8.64 -2.52
CA ALA A 93 -15.10 -8.41 -1.10
C ALA A 93 -13.61 -8.27 -0.73
N GLU A 94 -12.72 -8.96 -1.43
CA GLU A 94 -11.27 -8.83 -1.22
C GLU A 94 -10.72 -7.52 -1.83
N ALA A 95 -11.34 -7.01 -2.89
CA ALA A 95 -11.02 -5.68 -3.39
C ALA A 95 -11.41 -4.57 -2.40
N GLU A 96 -12.58 -4.69 -1.78
CA GLU A 96 -12.99 -3.79 -0.70
C GLU A 96 -12.07 -3.91 0.52
N ASN A 97 -11.70 -5.14 0.91
CA ASN A 97 -10.72 -5.40 1.96
C ASN A 97 -9.38 -4.71 1.69
N PHE A 98 -8.89 -4.77 0.44
CA PHE A 98 -7.65 -4.10 0.04
C PHE A 98 -7.77 -2.57 0.09
N ARG A 99 -8.86 -1.99 -0.44
CA ARG A 99 -9.11 -0.54 -0.35
C ARG A 99 -9.13 -0.07 1.10
N ASN A 100 -9.86 -0.77 1.97
CA ASN A 100 -9.94 -0.48 3.40
C ASN A 100 -8.56 -0.60 4.07
N THR A 101 -7.79 -1.63 3.72
CA THR A 101 -6.43 -1.82 4.20
C THR A 101 -5.54 -0.63 3.85
N ILE A 102 -5.56 -0.18 2.59
CA ILE A 102 -4.77 0.97 2.15
C ILE A 102 -5.19 2.26 2.88
N THR A 103 -6.49 2.47 3.11
CA THR A 103 -6.98 3.59 3.92
C THR A 103 -6.44 3.53 5.35
N VAL A 104 -6.48 2.36 6.01
CA VAL A 104 -5.92 2.19 7.38
C VAL A 104 -4.40 2.42 7.41
N VAL A 105 -3.67 2.00 6.38
CA VAL A 105 -2.23 2.25 6.22
C VAL A 105 -1.94 3.75 6.10
N ILE A 106 -2.74 4.49 5.33
CA ILE A 106 -2.65 5.95 5.21
C ILE A 106 -2.92 6.62 6.56
N GLU A 107 -3.96 6.21 7.27
CA GLU A 107 -4.28 6.74 8.60
C GLU A 107 -3.17 6.49 9.62
N ALA A 108 -2.57 5.30 9.60
CA ALA A 108 -1.43 4.96 10.44
C ALA A 108 -0.21 5.85 10.13
N ALA A 109 0.11 6.03 8.83
CA ALA A 109 1.17 6.93 8.39
C ALA A 109 0.93 8.39 8.84
N ASN A 110 -0.31 8.87 8.73
CA ASN A 110 -0.68 10.22 9.15
C ASN A 110 -0.51 10.43 10.66
N ARG A 111 -0.82 9.42 11.48
CA ARG A 111 -0.64 9.48 12.95
C ARG A 111 0.83 9.47 13.40
N ALA A 112 1.77 9.13 12.52
CA ALA A 112 3.20 9.20 12.85
C ALA A 112 3.69 10.63 13.10
N HIS A 113 2.95 11.64 12.65
CA HIS A 113 3.22 13.06 12.91
C HIS A 113 2.50 13.53 14.19
N LYS A 114 3.17 14.38 14.98
CA LYS A 114 2.51 15.11 16.09
C LYS A 114 1.71 16.28 15.50
N GLY A 115 0.47 16.05 15.13
CA GLY A 115 -0.43 17.06 14.55
C GLY A 115 -0.98 16.62 13.19
N GLU A 116 -1.39 17.59 12.37
CA GLU A 116 -1.88 17.30 11.01
C GLU A 116 -0.78 16.72 10.12
N PRO A 117 -1.12 15.87 9.13
CA PRO A 117 -0.18 15.39 8.13
C PRO A 117 0.53 16.55 7.43
N SER A 118 1.80 16.38 7.08
CA SER A 118 2.47 17.37 6.24
C SER A 118 1.75 17.50 4.90
N PRO A 119 1.76 18.69 4.24
CA PRO A 119 1.14 18.84 2.92
C PRO A 119 1.64 17.84 1.88
N THR A 120 2.93 17.44 1.97
CA THR A 120 3.53 16.42 1.11
C THR A 120 2.95 15.02 1.34
N LEU A 121 2.75 14.65 2.61
CA LEU A 121 2.17 13.36 2.97
C LEU A 121 0.69 13.32 2.60
N ALA A 122 -0.05 14.41 2.83
CA ALA A 122 -1.44 14.55 2.45
C ALA A 122 -1.65 14.45 0.93
N ASP A 123 -0.76 15.07 0.13
CA ASP A 123 -0.80 14.95 -1.33
C ASP A 123 -0.53 13.51 -1.82
N MET A 124 0.46 12.84 -1.21
CA MET A 124 0.78 11.45 -1.55
C MET A 124 -0.36 10.50 -1.17
N ALA A 125 -0.95 10.69 0.02
CA ALA A 125 -2.13 9.93 0.46
C ALA A 125 -3.29 10.07 -0.53
N ARG A 126 -3.54 11.29 -1.05
CA ARG A 126 -4.57 11.54 -2.07
C ARG A 126 -4.30 10.73 -3.35
N LYS A 127 -3.08 10.76 -3.87
CA LYS A 127 -2.69 9.99 -5.07
C LYS A 127 -2.85 8.48 -4.90
N ILE A 128 -2.49 7.97 -3.74
CA ILE A 128 -2.68 6.55 -3.39
C ILE A 128 -4.18 6.22 -3.35
N GLN A 129 -4.98 7.07 -2.71
CA GLN A 129 -6.43 6.89 -2.61
C GLN A 129 -7.12 6.94 -3.98
N ASP A 130 -6.69 7.85 -4.86
CA ASP A 130 -7.17 7.95 -6.23
C ASP A 130 -6.82 6.68 -7.02
N ALA A 131 -5.60 6.15 -6.85
CA ALA A 131 -5.15 4.96 -7.55
C ALA A 131 -5.94 3.68 -7.18
N VAL A 132 -6.34 3.51 -5.91
CA VAL A 132 -7.17 2.36 -5.47
C VAL A 132 -8.65 2.50 -5.84
N ASN A 133 -9.07 3.68 -6.27
CA ASN A 133 -10.45 4.00 -6.66
C ASN A 133 -10.62 4.20 -8.17
N ALA A 134 -9.55 4.02 -8.96
CA ALA A 134 -9.53 4.17 -10.42
C ALA A 134 -9.96 2.88 -11.14
#